data_AF-A0A7Y1VAS2-F1
#
_entry.id   AF-A0A7Y1VAS2-F1
#
_cell.length_a   1.000
_cell.length_b   1.000
_cell.length_c   1.000
_cell.angle_alpha   90.00
_cell.angle_beta   90.00
_cell.angle_gamma   90.00
#
_symmetry.space_group_name_H-M   'P 1'
#
loop_
_entity.id
_entity.type
_entity.pdbx_description
1 polymer ?
#
loop_
_entity_poly.entity_id
_entity_poly.type
_entity_poly.pdbx_seq_one_letter_code
_entity_poly.pdbx_strand_id
1 'polypeptide(L)' 'MRTKSLKKNKINVVTLGCSKNVYDSEILMGQLKANNKEVVHEEEGNIVVINTCGFINNAKEESVNT' A
#
# COMPACT_ATOMS: atom_id res chain seq x y z
N MET A 1 -13.23 -7.31 24.29
CA MET A 1 -11.79 -7.08 24.60
C MET A 1 -10.99 -7.39 23.33
N ARG A 2 -10.44 -6.38 22.63
CA ARG A 2 -9.59 -6.64 21.45
C ARG A 2 -8.21 -7.03 21.97
N THR A 3 -7.87 -8.31 21.88
CA THR A 3 -6.53 -8.82 22.18
C THR A 3 -5.54 -8.18 21.18
N LYS A 4 -4.56 -7.41 21.68
CA LYS A 4 -3.47 -6.92 20.82
C LYS A 4 -2.67 -8.13 20.33
N SER A 5 -2.72 -8.40 19.03
CA SER A 5 -1.84 -9.37 18.39
C SER A 5 -0.39 -8.87 18.48
N LEU A 6 0.53 -9.77 18.85
CA LEU A 6 1.96 -9.49 19.01
C LEU A 6 2.72 -9.41 17.68
N LYS A 7 2.08 -9.70 16.54
CA LYS A 7 2.71 -9.56 15.23
C LYS A 7 2.98 -8.08 14.95
N LYS A 8 4.23 -7.74 14.60
CA LYS A 8 4.53 -6.45 13.96
C LYS A 8 3.72 -6.37 12.67
N ASN A 9 3.01 -5.26 12.49
CA ASN A 9 2.26 -5.02 11.28
C ASN A 9 3.21 -4.55 10.17
N LYS A 10 3.32 -5.36 9.12
CA LYS A 10 4.06 -5.08 7.88
C LYS A 10 3.05 -4.62 6.82
N ILE A 11 3.23 -3.38 6.37
CA ILE A 11 2.36 -2.74 5.37
C ILE A 11 2.94 -3.03 3.99
N ASN A 12 2.19 -3.71 3.14
CA ASN A 12 2.48 -3.84 1.72
C ASN A 12 1.77 -2.72 0.95
N VAL A 13 2.53 -1.91 0.23
CA VAL A 13 1.98 -0.94 -0.73
C VAL A 13 2.00 -1.60 -2.10
N VAL A 14 0.86 -1.62 -2.79
CA VAL A 14 0.73 -2.05 -4.18
C VAL A 14 0.38 -0.83 -5.01
N THR A 15 1.14 -0.57 -6.07
CA THR A 15 0.97 0.63 -6.89
C THR A 15 0.45 0.24 -8.27
N LEU A 16 -0.75 0.69 -8.59
CA LEU A 16 -1.40 0.47 -9.87
C LEU A 16 -1.57 1.79 -10.62
N GLY A 17 -1.66 1.73 -11.95
CA GLY A 17 -1.90 2.91 -12.79
C GLY A 17 -0.62 3.52 -13.36
N CYS A 18 -0.38 4.81 -13.09
CA CYS A 18 0.63 5.60 -13.83
C CYS A 18 1.77 6.11 -12.94
N SER A 19 2.73 6.81 -13.56
CA SER A 19 3.91 7.36 -12.87
C SER A 19 3.58 8.27 -11.69
N LYS A 20 2.41 8.90 -11.67
CA LYS A 20 1.94 9.69 -10.53
C LYS A 20 1.69 8.82 -9.30
N ASN A 21 1.07 7.64 -9.48
CA ASN A 21 0.85 6.70 -8.39
C ASN A 21 2.18 6.17 -7.83
N VAL A 22 3.19 5.95 -8.68
CA VAL A 22 4.54 5.57 -8.23
C VAL A 22 5.15 6.65 -7.35
N TYR A 23 5.15 7.90 -7.80
CA TYR A 23 5.67 9.03 -7.02
C TYR A 23 4.94 9.18 -5.68
N ASP A 24 3.61 9.11 -5.69
CA ASP A 24 2.81 9.21 -4.47
C ASP A 24 3.09 8.05 -3.49
N SER A 25 3.28 6.83 -4.01
CA SER A 25 3.67 5.66 -3.23
C SER A 25 5.06 5.82 -2.59
N GLU A 26 6.04 6.39 -3.31
CA GLU A 26 7.37 6.68 -2.75
C GLU A 26 7.28 7.65 -1.56
N ILE A 27 6.52 8.73 -1.70
CA ILE A 27 6.29 9.71 -0.63
C ILE A 27 5.59 9.06 0.58
N LEU A 28 4.52 8.29 0.33
CA LEU A 28 3.79 7.56 1.37
C LEU A 28 4.70 6.59 2.13
N MET A 29 5.47 5.78 1.41
CA MET A 29 6.41 4.83 2.01
C MET A 29 7.49 5.54 2.82
N GLY A 30 7.99 6.69 2.35
CA GLY A 30 8.92 7.54 3.10
C GLY A 30 8.34 7.99 4.44
N GLN A 31 7.09 8.46 4.45
CA GLN A 31 6.40 8.87 5.67
C GLN A 31 6.15 7.71 6.64
N LEU A 32 5.79 6.53 6.12
CA LEU A 32 5.60 5.32 6.93
C LEU A 32 6.91 4.90 7.62
N LYS A 33 8.03 4.90 6.89
CA LYS A 33 9.37 4.64 7.45
C LYS A 33 9.75 5.66 8.51
N ALA A 34 9.50 6.94 8.26
CA ALA A 34 9.76 8.03 9.22
C ALA A 34 8.96 7.90 10.54
N ASN A 35 7.81 7.20 10.50
CA ASN A 35 6.97 6.91 11.67
C ASN A 35 7.19 5.49 12.24
N ASN A 36 8.35 4.89 11.98
CA ASN A 36 8.75 3.56 12.44
C ASN A 36 7.73 2.46 12.08
N LYS A 37 7.04 2.59 10.93
CA LYS A 37 6.19 1.53 10.39
C LYS A 37 7.02 0.65 9.47
N GLU A 38 6.80 -0.66 9.59
CA GLU A 38 7.38 -1.63 8.67
C GLU A 38 6.56 -1.58 7.36
N VAL A 39 7.21 -1.16 6.28
CA VAL A 39 6.57 -0.98 4.97
C VAL A 39 7.43 -1.59 3.87
N VAL A 40 6.78 -2.28 2.95
CA VAL A 40 7.35 -2.90 1.75
C VAL A 40 6.50 -2.58 0.53
N HIS A 41 7.09 -2.75 -0.66
CA HIS A 41 6.42 -2.51 -1.94
C HIS A 41 6.23 -3.86 -2.63
N GLU A 42 5.00 -4.22 -2.98
CA GLU A 42 4.65 -5.42 -3.73
C GLU A 42 5.22 -6.73 -3.14
N GLU A 43 5.20 -6.81 -1.81
CA GLU A 43 5.71 -7.95 -1.04
C GLU A 43 4.70 -8.43 0.01
N GLU A 44 4.94 -9.59 0.62
CA GLU A 44 4.07 -10.11 1.66
C GLU A 44 3.98 -9.17 2.87
N GLY A 45 2.76 -8.82 3.27
CA GLY A 45 2.44 -7.95 4.40
C GLY A 45 1.04 -8.25 4.94
N ASN A 46 0.79 -8.00 6.23
CA ASN A 46 -0.50 -8.28 6.86
C ASN A 46 -1.48 -7.09 6.80
N ILE A 47 -1.04 -5.96 6.23
CA ILE A 47 -1.85 -4.81 5.85
C ILE A 47 -1.51 -4.49 4.40
N VAL A 48 -2.51 -4.30 3.55
CA VAL A 48 -2.32 -3.94 2.14
C VAL A 48 -2.89 -2.55 1.86
N VAL A 49 -2.12 -1.72 1.16
CA VAL A 49 -2.52 -0.40 0.65
C VAL A 49 -2.43 -0.43 -0.86
N ILE A 50 -3.56 -0.30 -1.55
CA ILE A 50 -3.61 -0.25 -3.03
C ILE A 50 -3.73 1.21 -3.46
N ASN A 51 -2.70 1.73 -4.12
CA ASN A 51 -2.71 3.07 -4.72
C ASN A 51 -2.99 2.96 -6.22
N THR A 52 -4.18 3.36 -6.66
CA THR A 52 -4.63 3.24 -8.06
C THR A 52 -5.23 4.54 -8.58
N CYS A 53 -5.46 4.62 -9.89
CA CYS A 53 -6.19 5.71 -10.53
C CYS A 53 -7.72 5.47 -10.48
N GLY A 54 -8.45 6.33 -9.77
CA GLY A 54 -9.91 6.28 -9.65
C GLY A 54 -10.71 6.74 -10.88
N PHE A 55 -10.07 7.01 -12.02
CA PHE A 55 -10.74 7.50 -13.25
C PHE A 55 -10.39 6.69 -14.50
N ILE A 56 -9.32 5.90 -14.48
CA ILE A 56 -8.98 4.99 -15.58
C ILE A 56 -9.66 3.66 -15.30
N ASN A 57 -10.60 3.25 -16.16
CA ASN A 57 -11.41 2.04 -15.92
C ASN A 57 -10.55 0.78 -15.73
N ASN A 58 -9.51 0.59 -16.54
CA ASN A 58 -8.62 -0.56 -16.37
C ASN A 58 -7.94 -0.57 -14.99
N ALA A 59 -7.48 0.58 -14.50
CA ALA A 59 -6.83 0.69 -13.19
C ALA A 59 -7.81 0.44 -12.02
N LYS A 60 -9.10 0.76 -12.20
CA LYS A 60 -10.15 0.41 -11.23
C LYS A 60 -10.38 -1.10 -11.19
N GLU A 61 -10.53 -1.74 -12.35
CA GLU A 61 -10.74 -3.18 -12.42
C GLU A 61 -9.56 -3.93 -11.81
N GLU A 62 -8.34 -3.51 -12.12
CA GLU A 62 -7.11 -4.08 -11.54
C GLU A 62 -7.11 -3.98 -10.01
N SER A 63 -7.52 -2.84 -9.44
CA SER A 63 -7.55 -2.66 -7.98
C SER A 63 -8.58 -3.50 -7.23
N VAL A 64 -9.66 -3.93 -7.90
CA VAL A 64 -10.70 -4.76 -7.29
C VAL A 64 -10.32 -6.25 -7.33
N ASN A 65 -9.54 -6.64 -8.35
CA ASN A 65 -9.11 -8.02 -8.58
C ASN A 65 -7.72 -8.34 -7.98
N THR A 66 -7.08 -7.37 -7.34
CA THR A 66 -5.78 -7.52 -6.64
C THR A 66 -5.99 -7.76 -5.15
#